data_AF-A0A843GUJ6-F1
#
_entry.id   AF-A0A843GUJ6-F1
#
_cell.length_a   1.000
_cell.length_b   1.000
_cell.length_c   1.000
_cell.angle_alpha   90.00
_cell.angle_beta   90.00
_cell.angle_gamma   90.00
#
_symmetry.space_group_name_H-M   'P 1'
#
loop_
_entity.id
_entity.type
_entity.pdbx_description
1 polymer ?
#
loop_
_entity_poly.entity_id
_entity_poly.type
_entity_poly.pdbx_seq_one_letter_code
_entity_poly.pdbx_strand_id
1 'polypeptide(L)'
;MAKHTREELTLYQSLPLDVKVRMTQQRIRGWINAFGTDGVYVSFSGGKDSTVLLDIIRKMGYSDVPAVFVDVPTQYPELKTFAQKESNLEILKPKISFMQVCEKYGFPLISKEISQVVWEAQEVTKKYFKDGKWDNPEKYKFGVPACILRLEGTLPHTENKVLTDETSTMYDKSKWKFFLKAPFQISNKCCKEMKKKPIELYAKQNQRVGITGQMAEESDLRTQKWIQNGCNGFELKRPISNPMSFWTEQDVLEYIVKYDIEICSVYGDIVEDYRDQLDGQMHLADYGLAEKKRY
;
A
#
# COMPACT_ATOMS: atom_id res chain seq x y z
N MET A 1 17.35 9.43 13.40
CA MET A 1 18.15 9.51 12.16
C MET A 1 17.55 8.54 11.16
N ALA A 2 17.56 8.87 9.86
CA ALA A 2 17.13 7.94 8.82
C ALA A 2 18.10 6.74 8.79
N LYS A 3 17.56 5.53 8.63
CA LYS A 3 18.39 4.30 8.56
C LYS A 3 18.97 4.07 7.16
N HIS A 4 18.30 4.60 6.14
CA HIS A 4 18.65 4.41 4.74
C HIS A 4 18.52 5.70 3.92
N THR A 5 19.01 5.70 2.69
CA THR A 5 18.87 6.82 1.74
C THR A 5 18.11 6.45 0.46
N ARG A 6 17.70 7.44 -0.35
CA ARG A 6 17.03 7.16 -1.63
C ARG A 6 17.96 6.51 -2.66
N GLU A 7 19.24 6.87 -2.60
CA GLU A 7 20.29 6.33 -3.46
C GLU A 7 20.48 4.84 -3.16
N GLU A 8 20.47 4.45 -1.88
CA GLU A 8 20.51 3.03 -1.48
C GLU A 8 19.29 2.25 -1.99
N LEU A 9 18.09 2.83 -1.92
CA LEU A 9 16.89 2.19 -2.46
C LEU A 9 17.01 1.95 -3.97
N THR A 10 17.47 2.97 -4.69
CA THR A 10 17.67 2.92 -6.15
C THR A 10 18.69 1.83 -6.51
N LEU A 11 19.79 1.75 -5.76
CA LEU A 11 20.78 0.69 -5.91
C LEU A 11 20.14 -0.68 -5.70
N TYR A 12 19.37 -0.89 -4.63
CA TYR A 12 18.72 -2.18 -4.37
C TYR A 12 17.70 -2.56 -5.44
N GLN A 13 16.94 -1.60 -5.97
CA GLN A 13 16.00 -1.82 -7.06
C GLN A 13 16.70 -2.24 -8.36
N SER A 14 17.89 -1.71 -8.63
CA SER A 14 18.67 -2.07 -9.83
C SER A 14 19.24 -3.49 -9.82
N LEU A 15 19.33 -4.13 -8.64
CA LEU A 15 19.94 -5.46 -8.48
C LEU A 15 19.21 -6.52 -9.32
N PRO A 16 19.90 -7.58 -9.78
CA PRO A 16 19.28 -8.74 -10.42
C PRO A 16 18.24 -9.43 -9.52
N LEU A 17 17.23 -10.05 -10.13
CA LEU A 17 16.12 -10.69 -9.41
C LEU A 17 16.62 -11.77 -8.42
N ASP A 18 17.60 -12.58 -8.79
CA ASP A 18 18.13 -13.65 -7.93
C ASP A 18 18.80 -13.08 -6.65
N VAL A 19 19.49 -11.94 -6.77
CA VAL A 19 20.06 -11.21 -5.64
C VAL A 19 18.95 -10.68 -4.75
N LYS A 20 17.90 -10.10 -5.35
CA LYS A 20 16.74 -9.59 -4.61
C LYS A 20 15.98 -10.69 -3.86
N VAL A 21 15.81 -11.85 -4.46
CA VAL A 21 15.25 -13.05 -3.81
C VAL A 21 16.09 -13.45 -2.60
N ARG A 22 17.42 -13.57 -2.73
CA ARG A 22 18.31 -13.87 -1.58
C ARG A 22 18.21 -12.82 -0.48
N MET A 23 18.17 -11.53 -0.85
CA MET A 23 18.00 -10.41 0.08
C MET A 23 16.67 -10.48 0.82
N THR A 24 15.57 -10.83 0.14
CA THR A 24 14.25 -11.03 0.74
C THR A 24 14.25 -12.23 1.68
N GLN A 25 14.83 -13.36 1.28
CA GLN A 25 14.98 -14.56 2.13
C GLN A 25 15.74 -14.25 3.43
N GLN A 26 16.82 -13.46 3.37
CA GLN A 26 17.55 -13.07 4.59
C GLN A 26 16.70 -12.23 5.54
N ARG A 27 15.87 -11.32 5.00
CA ARG A 27 14.96 -10.48 5.81
C ARG A 27 13.84 -11.30 6.45
N ILE A 28 13.29 -12.28 5.72
CA ILE A 28 12.31 -13.24 6.24
C ILE A 28 12.93 -14.07 7.36
N ARG A 29 14.13 -14.64 7.13
CA ARG A 29 14.84 -15.42 8.15
C ARG A 29 15.12 -14.60 9.40
N GLY A 30 15.61 -13.37 9.26
CA GLY A 30 15.83 -12.48 10.40
C GLY A 30 14.55 -12.17 11.18
N TRP A 31 13.42 -12.06 10.49
CA TRP A 31 12.12 -11.86 11.13
C TRP A 31 11.66 -13.09 11.91
N ILE A 32 11.74 -14.27 11.29
CA ILE A 32 11.35 -15.54 11.91
C ILE A 32 12.30 -15.90 13.06
N ASN A 33 13.59 -15.63 12.95
CA ASN A 33 14.53 -15.85 14.05
C ASN A 33 14.22 -14.99 15.28
N ALA A 34 13.66 -13.79 15.08
CA ALA A 34 13.33 -12.87 16.17
C ALA A 34 12.01 -13.22 16.88
N PHE A 35 11.01 -13.74 16.14
CA PHE A 35 9.65 -13.93 16.65
C PHE A 35 9.18 -15.39 16.68
N GLY A 36 9.96 -16.32 16.11
CA GLY A 36 9.54 -17.71 15.88
C GLY A 36 8.53 -17.83 14.73
N THR A 37 8.35 -19.04 14.21
CA THR A 37 7.31 -19.34 13.21
C THR A 37 5.90 -19.12 13.77
N ASP A 38 5.69 -19.42 15.05
CA ASP A 38 4.40 -19.27 15.73
C ASP A 38 4.04 -17.80 16.00
N GLY A 39 5.05 -16.92 16.09
CA GLY A 39 4.91 -15.49 16.36
C GLY A 39 4.80 -14.62 15.11
N VAL A 40 4.71 -15.22 13.91
CA VAL A 40 4.60 -14.47 12.65
C VAL A 40 3.37 -14.87 11.84
N TYR A 41 2.91 -13.98 10.96
CA TYR A 41 1.93 -14.30 9.93
C TYR A 41 2.25 -13.54 8.64
N VAL A 42 1.81 -14.08 7.50
CA VAL A 42 1.88 -13.39 6.21
C VAL A 42 0.54 -12.71 5.94
N SER A 43 0.53 -11.39 5.74
CA SER A 43 -0.66 -10.69 5.27
C SER A 43 -0.86 -11.00 3.78
N PHE A 44 -1.81 -11.87 3.46
CA PHE A 44 -2.04 -12.38 2.12
C PHE A 44 -3.35 -11.85 1.55
N SER A 45 -3.30 -11.18 0.39
CA SER A 45 -4.49 -10.59 -0.24
C SER A 45 -4.94 -11.32 -1.51
N GLY A 46 -4.25 -12.39 -1.91
CA GLY A 46 -4.44 -13.03 -3.23
C GLY A 46 -3.96 -12.17 -4.40
N GLY A 47 -3.24 -11.08 -4.13
CA GLY A 47 -2.65 -10.23 -5.15
C GLY A 47 -1.26 -10.71 -5.55
N LYS A 48 -0.79 -10.34 -6.75
CA LYS A 48 0.53 -10.70 -7.31
C LYS A 48 1.68 -10.56 -6.30
N ASP A 49 1.84 -9.40 -5.65
CA ASP A 49 2.95 -9.14 -4.72
C ASP A 49 2.89 -10.05 -3.48
N SER A 50 1.69 -10.20 -2.91
CA SER A 50 1.47 -11.06 -1.75
C SER A 50 1.61 -12.55 -2.09
N THR A 51 1.36 -12.93 -3.35
CA THR A 51 1.51 -14.29 -3.86
C THR A 51 2.99 -14.63 -4.03
N VAL A 52 3.78 -13.73 -4.63
CA VAL A 52 5.25 -13.86 -4.70
C VAL A 52 5.87 -13.94 -3.30
N LEU A 53 5.46 -13.07 -2.38
CA LEU A 53 5.95 -13.13 -1.01
C LEU A 53 5.64 -14.47 -0.35
N LEU A 54 4.41 -14.96 -0.49
CA LEU A 54 3.97 -16.22 0.10
C LEU A 54 4.75 -17.39 -0.50
N ASP A 55 4.89 -17.44 -1.82
CA ASP A 55 5.67 -18.47 -2.53
C ASP A 55 7.13 -18.51 -2.04
N ILE A 56 7.79 -17.36 -1.89
CA ILE A 56 9.16 -17.31 -1.32
C ILE A 56 9.18 -17.91 0.09
N ILE A 57 8.22 -17.56 0.95
CA ILE A 57 8.13 -18.08 2.33
C ILE A 57 7.89 -19.59 2.33
N ARG A 58 7.04 -20.10 1.44
CA ARG A 58 6.79 -21.55 1.30
C ARG A 58 8.01 -22.29 0.78
N LYS A 59 8.69 -21.79 -0.24
CA LYS A 59 9.94 -22.35 -0.78
C LYS A 59 11.09 -22.35 0.24
N MET A 60 11.06 -21.46 1.22
CA MET A 60 12.00 -21.47 2.36
C MET A 60 11.70 -22.56 3.41
N GLY A 61 10.60 -23.30 3.27
CA GLY A 61 10.18 -24.35 4.21
C GLY A 61 9.32 -23.85 5.37
N TYR A 62 8.80 -22.62 5.32
CA TYR A 62 7.96 -22.06 6.37
C TYR A 62 6.46 -22.26 6.08
N SER A 63 6.02 -23.50 5.87
CA SER A 63 4.59 -23.83 5.65
C SER A 63 3.72 -23.57 6.88
N ASP A 64 4.29 -23.63 8.07
CA ASP A 64 3.58 -23.46 9.34
C ASP A 64 3.21 -22.00 9.63
N VAL A 65 3.83 -21.04 8.94
CA VAL A 65 3.47 -19.63 9.07
C VAL A 65 2.11 -19.39 8.39
N PRO A 66 1.07 -18.94 9.11
CA PRO A 66 -0.25 -18.75 8.54
C PRO A 66 -0.27 -17.60 7.53
N ALA A 67 -0.96 -17.83 6.41
CA ALA A 67 -1.37 -16.78 5.48
C ALA A 67 -2.71 -16.20 5.97
N VAL A 68 -2.77 -14.90 6.19
CA VAL A 68 -3.95 -14.22 6.77
C VAL A 68 -4.61 -13.37 5.71
N PHE A 69 -5.83 -13.75 5.33
CA PHE A 69 -6.64 -13.08 4.32
C PHE A 69 -7.83 -12.38 4.96
N VAL A 70 -8.05 -11.11 4.63
CA VAL A 70 -9.22 -10.37 5.13
C VAL A 70 -10.32 -10.36 4.08
N ASP A 71 -11.39 -11.10 4.33
CA ASP A 71 -12.54 -11.20 3.46
C ASP A 71 -13.40 -9.93 3.56
N VAL A 72 -13.36 -9.10 2.52
CA VAL A 72 -14.16 -7.89 2.42
C VAL A 72 -15.11 -7.98 1.22
N PRO A 73 -16.38 -7.55 1.34
CA PRO A 73 -17.37 -7.61 0.25
C PRO A 73 -17.05 -6.75 -0.97
N THR A 74 -16.06 -5.85 -0.89
CA THR A 74 -15.70 -4.94 -1.99
C THR A 74 -14.57 -5.49 -2.88
N GLN A 75 -14.21 -6.77 -2.75
CA GLN A 75 -13.17 -7.41 -3.55
C GLN A 75 -13.77 -8.40 -4.54
N TYR A 76 -13.02 -8.70 -5.60
CA TYR A 76 -13.40 -9.73 -6.56
C TYR A 76 -13.53 -11.11 -5.87
N PRO A 77 -14.65 -11.85 -6.05
CA PRO A 77 -14.83 -13.19 -5.50
C PRO A 77 -13.71 -14.19 -5.86
N GLU A 78 -13.10 -14.00 -7.02
CA GLU A 78 -11.99 -14.77 -7.55
C GLU A 78 -10.76 -14.69 -6.64
N LEU A 79 -10.50 -13.54 -6.00
CA LEU A 79 -9.39 -13.38 -5.06
C LEU A 79 -9.55 -14.27 -3.83
N LYS A 80 -10.78 -14.40 -3.33
CA LYS A 80 -11.08 -15.29 -2.20
C LYS A 80 -10.93 -16.75 -2.62
N THR A 81 -11.46 -17.10 -3.79
CA THR A 81 -11.36 -18.46 -4.33
C THR A 81 -9.91 -18.86 -4.55
N PHE A 82 -9.10 -17.95 -5.10
CA PHE A 82 -7.66 -18.13 -5.26
C PHE A 82 -6.96 -18.26 -3.91
N ALA A 83 -7.25 -17.37 -2.95
CA ALA A 83 -6.62 -17.43 -1.64
C ALA A 83 -6.91 -18.76 -0.90
N GLN A 84 -8.11 -19.31 -1.05
CA GLN A 84 -8.53 -20.59 -0.46
C GLN A 84 -7.77 -21.82 -0.98
N LYS A 85 -6.97 -21.70 -2.04
CA LYS A 85 -6.06 -22.77 -2.48
C LYS A 85 -4.88 -22.98 -1.52
N GLU A 86 -4.55 -21.97 -0.71
CA GLU A 86 -3.46 -22.03 0.26
C GLU A 86 -3.83 -22.96 1.42
N SER A 87 -2.94 -23.89 1.78
CA SER A 87 -3.20 -24.93 2.77
C SER A 87 -3.28 -24.40 4.21
N ASN A 88 -2.49 -23.37 4.54
CA ASN A 88 -2.45 -22.75 5.87
C ASN A 88 -3.01 -21.31 5.81
N LEU A 89 -4.29 -21.20 5.44
CA LEU A 89 -5.01 -19.94 5.29
C LEU A 89 -5.93 -19.66 6.48
N GLU A 90 -5.79 -18.48 7.07
CA GLU A 90 -6.71 -17.92 8.05
C GLU A 90 -7.54 -16.78 7.46
N ILE A 91 -8.85 -16.95 7.39
CA ILE A 91 -9.77 -15.95 6.83
C ILE A 91 -10.36 -15.09 7.96
N LEU A 92 -10.05 -13.80 7.94
CA LEU A 92 -10.62 -12.80 8.84
C LEU A 92 -11.81 -12.11 8.21
N LYS A 93 -12.83 -11.81 9.00
CA LYS A 93 -14.00 -11.02 8.57
C LYS A 93 -14.12 -9.73 9.38
N PRO A 94 -14.55 -8.62 8.76
CA PRO A 94 -14.86 -7.41 9.49
C PRO A 94 -16.08 -7.61 10.40
N LYS A 95 -16.08 -6.94 11.56
CA LYS A 95 -17.18 -7.03 12.53
C LYS A 95 -18.45 -6.31 12.08
N ILE A 96 -18.32 -5.38 11.14
CA ILE A 96 -19.42 -4.58 10.61
C ILE A 96 -19.41 -4.68 9.08
N SER A 97 -20.60 -4.60 8.48
CA SER A 97 -20.76 -4.64 7.03
C SER A 97 -20.26 -3.35 6.37
N PHE A 98 -19.99 -3.40 5.07
CA PHE A 98 -19.64 -2.20 4.31
C PHE A 98 -20.75 -1.14 4.37
N MET A 99 -22.02 -1.57 4.38
CA MET A 99 -23.18 -0.68 4.51
C MET A 99 -23.15 0.06 5.86
N GLN A 100 -22.92 -0.65 6.97
CA GLN A 100 -22.80 -0.04 8.30
C GLN A 100 -21.61 0.93 8.40
N VAL A 101 -20.50 0.61 7.72
CA VAL A 101 -19.36 1.54 7.61
C VAL A 101 -19.78 2.82 6.89
N CYS A 102 -20.49 2.71 5.77
CA CYS A 102 -20.94 3.87 5.00
C CYS A 102 -21.95 4.73 5.77
N GLU A 103 -22.90 4.10 6.47
CA GLU A 103 -23.87 4.79 7.33
C GLU A 103 -23.19 5.56 8.47
N LYS A 104 -22.16 4.96 9.09
CA LYS A 104 -21.51 5.52 10.27
C LYS A 104 -20.41 6.53 9.95
N TYR A 105 -19.71 6.32 8.84
CA TYR A 105 -18.46 7.04 8.55
C TYR A 105 -18.48 7.74 7.18
N GLY A 106 -19.45 7.46 6.33
CA GLY A 106 -19.51 7.96 4.98
C GLY A 106 -18.89 7.04 3.94
N PHE A 107 -19.25 7.30 2.68
CA PHE A 107 -18.88 6.47 1.54
C PHE A 107 -17.47 6.83 1.02
N PRO A 108 -16.64 5.83 0.65
CA PRO A 108 -15.33 6.09 0.07
C PRO A 108 -15.45 6.46 -1.42
N LEU A 109 -15.35 7.75 -1.75
CA LEU A 109 -15.43 8.26 -3.12
C LEU A 109 -14.08 8.72 -3.67
N ILE A 110 -13.90 8.50 -4.97
CA ILE A 110 -12.77 8.96 -5.81
C ILE A 110 -11.44 8.32 -5.42
N SER A 111 -10.86 8.72 -4.30
CA SER A 111 -9.61 8.17 -3.78
C SER A 111 -9.55 8.33 -2.27
N LYS A 112 -8.63 7.60 -1.65
CA LYS A 112 -8.38 7.68 -0.21
C LYS A 112 -8.01 9.09 0.25
N GLU A 113 -7.27 9.83 -0.58
CA GLU A 113 -6.84 11.20 -0.27
C GLU A 113 -7.99 12.19 -0.42
N ILE A 114 -8.72 12.14 -1.55
CA ILE A 114 -9.87 13.03 -1.77
C ILE A 114 -10.95 12.79 -0.71
N SER A 115 -11.27 11.52 -0.44
CA SER A 115 -12.22 11.16 0.61
C SER A 115 -11.80 11.68 1.98
N GLN A 116 -10.49 11.71 2.28
CA GLN A 116 -10.00 12.26 3.55
C GLN A 116 -10.17 13.77 3.61
N VAL A 117 -9.75 14.50 2.56
CA VAL A 117 -9.83 15.96 2.51
C VAL A 117 -11.29 16.41 2.62
N VAL A 118 -12.20 15.76 1.88
CA VAL A 118 -13.64 16.05 1.93
C VAL A 118 -14.22 15.74 3.31
N TRP A 119 -13.88 14.59 3.90
CA TRP A 119 -14.31 14.24 5.26
C TRP A 119 -13.89 15.29 6.27
N GLU A 120 -12.61 15.65 6.29
CA GLU A 120 -12.05 16.66 7.19
C GLU A 120 -12.74 18.01 6.99
N ALA A 121 -12.95 18.43 5.74
CA ALA A 121 -13.65 19.67 5.40
C ALA A 121 -15.11 19.68 5.88
N GLN A 122 -15.86 18.59 5.69
CA GLN A 122 -17.24 18.45 6.17
C GLN A 122 -17.29 18.56 7.71
N GLU A 123 -16.39 17.89 8.42
CA GLU A 123 -16.36 17.88 9.89
C GLU A 123 -15.94 19.23 10.48
N VAL A 124 -14.88 19.87 9.94
CA VAL A 124 -14.44 21.17 10.46
C VAL A 124 -15.44 22.27 10.16
N THR A 125 -16.12 22.23 9.00
CA THR A 125 -17.17 23.20 8.67
C THR A 125 -18.33 23.09 9.66
N LYS A 126 -18.84 21.87 9.90
CA LYS A 126 -19.93 21.64 10.87
C LYS A 126 -19.57 22.09 12.29
N LYS A 127 -18.31 21.90 12.69
CA LYS A 127 -17.88 22.13 14.08
C LYS A 127 -17.44 23.58 14.34
N TYR A 128 -16.77 24.21 13.38
CA TYR A 128 -16.05 25.46 13.59
C TYR A 128 -16.43 26.58 12.62
N PHE A 129 -17.36 26.39 11.68
CA PHE A 129 -17.85 27.47 10.82
C PHE A 129 -19.25 27.92 11.26
N LYS A 130 -19.37 29.15 11.78
CA LYS A 130 -20.63 29.72 12.31
C LYS A 130 -20.78 31.17 11.84
N ASP A 131 -21.98 31.57 11.47
CA ASP A 131 -22.32 32.94 11.05
C ASP A 131 -21.36 33.51 9.97
N GLY A 132 -20.93 32.65 9.04
CA GLY A 132 -20.01 33.02 7.97
C GLY A 132 -18.53 33.17 8.39
N LYS A 133 -18.16 32.78 9.61
CA LYS A 133 -16.81 32.92 10.16
C LYS A 133 -16.28 31.62 10.74
N TRP A 134 -14.96 31.45 10.67
CA TRP A 134 -14.26 30.36 11.37
C TRP A 134 -14.06 30.72 12.84
N ASP A 135 -14.42 29.79 13.71
CA ASP A 135 -14.11 29.83 15.14
C ASP A 135 -12.61 29.60 15.34
N ASN A 136 -11.98 30.44 16.17
CA ASN A 136 -10.53 30.43 16.46
C ASN A 136 -9.66 30.32 15.17
N PRO A 137 -9.70 31.35 14.29
CA PRO A 137 -8.91 31.34 13.06
C PRO A 137 -7.40 31.25 13.32
N GLU A 138 -6.92 31.79 14.44
CA GLU A 138 -5.52 31.78 14.86
C GLU A 138 -4.93 30.37 15.06
N LYS A 139 -5.78 29.37 15.31
CA LYS A 139 -5.37 27.96 15.33
C LYS A 139 -4.84 27.47 13.99
N TYR A 140 -5.30 28.06 12.89
CA TYR A 140 -4.94 27.65 11.55
C TYR A 140 -3.84 28.56 11.02
N LYS A 141 -2.79 27.96 10.45
CA LYS A 141 -1.65 28.68 9.86
C LYS A 141 -2.07 29.83 8.92
N PHE A 142 -3.20 29.68 8.24
CA PHE A 142 -3.73 30.63 7.27
C PHE A 142 -5.11 31.19 7.67
N GLY A 143 -5.51 31.12 8.94
CA GLY A 143 -6.85 31.52 9.39
C GLY A 143 -7.98 30.56 9.01
N VAL A 144 -7.72 29.64 8.09
CA VAL A 144 -8.68 28.68 7.51
C VAL A 144 -8.08 27.27 7.53
N PRO A 145 -8.87 26.21 7.80
CA PRO A 145 -8.39 24.84 7.71
C PRO A 145 -7.80 24.52 6.33
N ALA A 146 -6.63 23.86 6.31
CA ALA A 146 -5.95 23.52 5.05
C ALA A 146 -6.80 22.65 4.11
N CYS A 147 -7.67 21.77 4.64
CA CYS A 147 -8.59 20.97 3.83
C CYS A 147 -9.59 21.83 3.05
N ILE A 148 -10.02 22.97 3.61
CA ILE A 148 -10.89 23.94 2.94
C ILE A 148 -10.11 24.65 1.84
N LEU A 149 -8.93 25.19 2.15
CA LEU A 149 -8.08 25.84 1.15
C LEU A 149 -7.75 24.94 -0.04
N ARG A 150 -7.54 23.63 0.19
CA ARG A 150 -7.37 22.63 -0.87
C ARG A 150 -8.61 22.46 -1.73
N LEU A 151 -9.80 22.46 -1.15
CA LEU A 151 -11.08 22.39 -1.88
C LEU A 151 -11.48 23.73 -2.50
N GLU A 152 -10.85 24.83 -2.11
CA GLU A 152 -11.04 26.14 -2.74
C GLU A 152 -10.00 26.44 -3.82
N GLY A 153 -8.91 25.67 -3.88
CA GLY A 153 -7.79 25.90 -4.81
C GLY A 153 -6.91 27.07 -4.38
N THR A 154 -6.98 27.49 -3.11
CA THR A 154 -6.34 28.71 -2.58
C THR A 154 -5.20 28.42 -1.62
N LEU A 155 -4.82 27.15 -1.45
CA LEU A 155 -3.72 26.77 -0.54
C LEU A 155 -2.41 27.40 -1.03
N PRO A 156 -1.71 28.22 -0.21
CA PRO A 156 -0.43 28.80 -0.59
C PRO A 156 0.62 27.71 -0.88
N HIS A 157 1.38 27.90 -1.96
CA HIS A 157 2.50 27.03 -2.28
C HIS A 157 3.68 27.32 -1.35
N THR A 158 4.45 26.27 -1.07
CA THR A 158 5.67 26.37 -0.26
C THR A 158 6.79 25.64 -0.96
N GLU A 159 7.85 26.36 -1.26
CA GLU A 159 9.09 25.81 -1.81
C GLU A 159 10.18 25.88 -0.74
N ASN A 160 10.86 24.76 -0.45
CA ASN A 160 11.88 24.70 0.60
C ASN A 160 11.42 25.25 1.97
N LYS A 161 10.12 25.09 2.29
CA LYS A 161 9.44 25.60 3.49
C LYS A 161 9.23 27.12 3.53
N VAL A 162 9.52 27.84 2.45
CA VAL A 162 9.26 29.27 2.26
C VAL A 162 7.95 29.44 1.50
N LEU A 163 7.10 30.38 1.94
CA LEU A 163 5.85 30.70 1.24
C LEU A 163 6.14 31.46 -0.05
N THR A 164 5.43 31.09 -1.10
CA THR A 164 5.46 31.78 -2.40
C THR A 164 4.13 32.51 -2.62
N ASP A 165 4.09 33.44 -3.58
CA ASP A 165 2.87 34.14 -3.98
C ASP A 165 1.90 33.24 -4.78
N GLU A 166 2.36 32.05 -5.19
CA GLU A 166 1.56 31.09 -5.96
C GLU A 166 0.70 30.17 -5.08
N THR A 167 -0.37 29.62 -5.66
CA THR A 167 -1.18 28.55 -5.08
C THR A 167 -0.63 27.17 -5.43
N SER A 168 -0.76 26.22 -4.52
CA SER A 168 -0.26 24.86 -4.76
C SER A 168 -1.16 24.05 -5.70
N THR A 169 -0.71 23.88 -6.94
CA THR A 169 -1.35 23.01 -7.94
C THR A 169 -1.38 21.54 -7.51
N MET A 170 -0.32 21.04 -6.88
CA MET A 170 -0.22 19.66 -6.36
C MET A 170 -1.35 19.31 -5.37
N TYR A 171 -1.72 20.26 -4.51
CA TYR A 171 -2.74 20.07 -3.49
C TYR A 171 -4.11 20.62 -3.87
N ASP A 172 -4.28 21.18 -5.07
CA ASP A 172 -5.55 21.70 -5.56
C ASP A 172 -6.55 20.56 -5.80
N LYS A 173 -7.59 20.52 -4.96
CA LYS A 173 -8.72 19.59 -5.03
C LYS A 173 -10.03 20.34 -5.30
N SER A 174 -9.99 21.55 -5.88
CA SER A 174 -11.13 22.43 -6.14
C SER A 174 -12.25 21.79 -6.95
N LYS A 175 -11.91 20.89 -7.88
CA LYS A 175 -12.86 20.05 -8.63
C LYS A 175 -13.87 19.36 -7.71
N TRP A 176 -13.49 19.02 -6.48
CA TRP A 176 -14.30 18.25 -5.54
C TRP A 176 -15.01 19.12 -4.50
N LYS A 177 -14.96 20.45 -4.62
CA LYS A 177 -15.60 21.41 -3.68
C LYS A 177 -17.09 21.15 -3.48
N PHE A 178 -17.78 20.70 -4.53
CA PHE A 178 -19.23 20.44 -4.47
C PHE A 178 -19.61 19.38 -3.42
N PHE A 179 -18.69 18.47 -3.05
CA PHE A 179 -18.94 17.48 -2.01
C PHE A 179 -19.06 18.06 -0.59
N LEU A 180 -18.60 19.30 -0.34
CA LEU A 180 -18.86 19.97 0.94
C LEU A 180 -20.36 20.11 1.22
N LYS A 181 -21.17 20.29 0.17
CA LYS A 181 -22.62 20.45 0.25
C LYS A 181 -23.39 19.14 0.01
N ALA A 182 -22.69 18.02 -0.14
CA ALA A 182 -23.33 16.73 -0.38
C ALA A 182 -24.21 16.33 0.82
N PRO A 183 -25.39 15.72 0.59
CA PRO A 183 -26.30 15.31 1.66
C PRO A 183 -25.84 14.03 2.37
N PHE A 184 -24.64 13.54 2.06
CA PHE A 184 -24.05 12.33 2.65
C PHE A 184 -22.60 12.59 3.03
N GLN A 185 -22.11 11.82 4.01
CA GLN A 185 -20.72 11.88 4.44
C GLN A 185 -19.84 11.09 3.47
N ILE A 186 -18.64 11.59 3.23
CA ILE A 186 -17.59 10.92 2.46
C ILE A 186 -16.43 10.66 3.39
N SER A 187 -15.83 9.46 3.38
CA SER A 187 -14.59 9.22 4.13
C SER A 187 -13.81 8.01 3.64
N ASN A 188 -12.53 7.96 4.03
CA ASN A 188 -11.64 6.84 3.75
C ASN A 188 -11.57 5.80 4.89
N LYS A 189 -12.52 5.84 5.84
CA LYS A 189 -12.49 5.01 7.05
C LYS A 189 -12.80 3.54 6.78
N CYS A 190 -13.35 3.19 5.62
CA CYS A 190 -13.65 1.81 5.25
C CYS A 190 -12.44 0.88 5.38
N CYS A 191 -11.26 1.27 4.88
CA CYS A 191 -10.05 0.47 4.99
C CYS A 191 -9.65 0.21 6.44
N LYS A 192 -9.89 1.17 7.35
CA LYS A 192 -9.58 1.01 8.78
C LYS A 192 -10.50 -0.03 9.41
N GLU A 193 -11.81 0.13 9.23
CA GLU A 193 -12.82 -0.74 9.83
C GLU A 193 -12.78 -2.16 9.26
N MET A 194 -12.59 -2.26 7.94
CA MET A 194 -12.79 -3.52 7.24
C MET A 194 -11.52 -4.34 7.08
N LYS A 195 -10.35 -3.69 6.93
CA LYS A 195 -9.07 -4.38 6.70
C LYS A 195 -8.15 -4.32 7.90
N LYS A 196 -7.89 -3.11 8.42
CA LYS A 196 -6.89 -2.94 9.49
C LYS A 196 -7.35 -3.49 10.83
N LYS A 197 -8.59 -3.21 11.25
CA LYS A 197 -9.09 -3.66 12.56
C LYS A 197 -9.10 -5.19 12.71
N PRO A 198 -9.60 -5.98 11.74
CA PRO A 198 -9.53 -7.44 11.84
C PRO A 198 -8.10 -7.96 12.01
N ILE A 199 -7.16 -7.45 11.20
CA ILE A 199 -5.74 -7.82 11.29
C ILE A 199 -5.16 -7.46 12.66
N GLU A 200 -5.44 -6.25 13.17
CA GLU A 200 -4.95 -5.80 14.47
C GLU A 200 -5.48 -6.66 15.62
N LEU A 201 -6.76 -7.05 15.55
CA LEU A 201 -7.36 -7.94 16.54
C LEU A 201 -6.73 -9.33 16.49
N TYR A 202 -6.59 -9.89 15.30
CA TYR A 202 -5.95 -11.18 15.07
C TYR A 202 -4.51 -11.20 15.58
N ALA A 203 -3.70 -10.21 15.18
CA ALA A 203 -2.31 -10.09 15.59
C ALA A 203 -2.17 -10.01 17.12
N LYS A 204 -3.06 -9.24 17.78
CA LYS A 204 -3.07 -9.12 19.24
C LYS A 204 -3.49 -10.43 19.93
N GLN A 205 -4.52 -11.10 19.44
CA GLN A 205 -5.05 -12.33 20.04
C GLN A 205 -4.06 -13.50 19.95
N ASN A 206 -3.36 -13.60 18.82
CA ASN A 206 -2.40 -14.68 18.56
C ASN A 206 -0.96 -14.30 18.94
N GLN A 207 -0.73 -13.07 19.41
CA GLN A 207 0.61 -12.53 19.71
C GLN A 207 1.57 -12.60 18.50
N ARG A 208 1.03 -12.40 17.30
CA ARG A 208 1.78 -12.50 16.04
C ARG A 208 2.10 -11.14 15.44
N VAL A 209 3.21 -11.06 14.71
CA VAL A 209 3.64 -9.88 13.94
C VAL A 209 3.65 -10.17 12.43
N GLY A 210 3.32 -9.16 11.63
CA GLY A 210 3.02 -9.35 10.22
C GLY A 210 4.24 -9.25 9.29
N ILE A 211 4.22 -10.05 8.23
CA ILE A 211 5.05 -9.92 7.03
C ILE A 211 4.13 -9.48 5.88
N THR A 212 4.49 -8.45 5.11
CA THR A 212 3.66 -7.95 4.01
C THR A 212 4.48 -7.70 2.74
N GLY A 213 3.83 -7.83 1.58
CA GLY A 213 4.44 -7.65 0.26
C GLY A 213 4.54 -6.19 -0.19
N GLN A 214 4.54 -5.22 0.73
CA GLN A 214 4.50 -3.80 0.38
C GLN A 214 5.84 -3.33 -0.20
N MET A 215 5.79 -2.68 -1.37
CA MET A 215 6.95 -2.14 -2.09
C MET A 215 7.09 -0.63 -1.90
N ALA A 216 8.32 -0.12 -1.89
CA ALA A 216 8.58 1.31 -1.73
C ALA A 216 8.09 2.11 -2.96
N GLU A 217 8.30 1.56 -4.17
CA GLU A 217 7.91 2.17 -5.44
C GLU A 217 6.43 2.56 -5.53
N GLU A 218 5.55 1.84 -4.81
CA GLU A 218 4.12 2.06 -4.92
C GLU A 218 3.67 3.45 -4.40
N SER A 219 4.45 4.15 -3.57
CA SER A 219 4.16 5.54 -3.18
C SER A 219 5.30 6.21 -2.40
N ASP A 220 5.38 7.54 -2.45
CA ASP A 220 6.31 8.32 -1.63
C ASP A 220 6.22 8.02 -0.13
N LEU A 221 5.02 7.79 0.41
CA LEU A 221 4.83 7.44 1.81
C LEU A 221 5.49 6.10 2.18
N ARG A 222 5.52 5.15 1.25
CA ARG A 222 6.17 3.85 1.44
C ARG A 222 7.68 3.98 1.32
N THR A 223 8.18 4.76 0.36
CA THR A 223 9.59 5.17 0.26
C THR A 223 10.10 5.83 1.53
N GLN A 224 9.38 6.83 2.07
CA GLN A 224 9.79 7.50 3.31
C GLN A 224 9.81 6.56 4.52
N LYS A 225 8.87 5.62 4.62
CA LYS A 225 8.89 4.60 5.68
C LYS A 225 10.08 3.66 5.57
N TRP A 226 10.45 3.28 4.35
CA TRP A 226 11.63 2.45 4.09
C TRP A 226 12.92 3.19 4.43
N ILE A 227 13.04 4.48 4.07
CA ILE A 227 14.17 5.34 4.46
C ILE A 227 14.34 5.38 5.99
N GLN A 228 13.23 5.45 6.72
CA GLN A 228 13.25 5.52 8.19
C GLN A 228 13.55 4.18 8.86
N ASN A 229 12.99 3.07 8.35
CA ASN A 229 12.94 1.80 9.09
C ASN A 229 13.61 0.62 8.37
N GLY A 230 13.88 0.75 7.08
CA GLY A 230 14.27 -0.33 6.19
C GLY A 230 13.12 -1.29 5.91
N CYS A 231 13.46 -2.55 5.62
CA CYS A 231 12.49 -3.61 5.33
C CYS A 231 11.84 -4.16 6.61
N ASN A 232 12.63 -4.40 7.66
CA ASN A 232 12.16 -4.96 8.92
C ASN A 232 12.12 -3.87 10.00
N GLY A 233 10.93 -3.42 10.34
CA GLY A 233 10.70 -2.45 11.41
C GLY A 233 10.56 -3.12 12.77
N PHE A 234 11.65 -3.68 13.31
CA PHE A 234 11.65 -4.35 14.63
C PHE A 234 11.23 -3.40 15.76
N GLU A 235 11.76 -2.17 15.76
CA GLU A 235 11.56 -1.18 16.83
C GLU A 235 10.26 -0.38 16.70
N LEU A 236 9.38 -0.75 15.78
CA LEU A 236 8.10 -0.07 15.62
C LEU A 236 7.17 -0.43 16.77
N LYS A 237 6.33 0.52 17.20
CA LYS A 237 5.24 0.26 18.17
C LYS A 237 4.40 -0.98 17.82
N ARG A 238 4.29 -1.26 16.52
CA ARG A 238 3.78 -2.52 15.99
C ARG A 238 4.81 -3.04 14.99
N PRO A 239 5.62 -4.04 15.37
CA PRO A 239 6.63 -4.59 14.48
C PRO A 239 5.99 -5.14 13.20
N ILE A 240 6.61 -4.84 12.05
CA ILE A 240 6.17 -5.31 10.74
C ILE A 240 7.37 -5.50 9.81
N SER A 241 7.34 -6.57 9.03
CA SER A 241 8.33 -6.86 8.00
C SER A 241 7.75 -6.60 6.61
N ASN A 242 8.53 -5.93 5.77
CA ASN A 242 8.26 -5.71 4.35
C ASN A 242 9.50 -6.16 3.55
N PRO A 243 9.74 -7.48 3.45
CA PRO A 243 11.03 -8.02 3.00
C PRO A 243 11.25 -7.83 1.49
N MET A 244 10.22 -7.42 0.76
CA MET A 244 10.25 -7.08 -0.66
C MET A 244 10.19 -5.55 -0.91
N SER A 245 10.39 -4.70 0.10
CA SER A 245 10.20 -3.24 -0.10
C SER A 245 11.08 -2.60 -1.17
N PHE A 246 12.21 -3.22 -1.52
CA PHE A 246 13.12 -2.76 -2.57
C PHE A 246 12.86 -3.42 -3.93
N TRP A 247 11.79 -4.20 -4.07
CA TRP A 247 11.37 -4.73 -5.37
C TRP A 247 10.63 -3.64 -6.14
N THR A 248 10.63 -3.81 -7.46
CA THR A 248 9.80 -3.07 -8.41
C THR A 248 8.67 -3.96 -8.91
N GLU A 249 7.66 -3.35 -9.54
CA GLU A 249 6.60 -4.10 -10.24
C GLU A 249 7.19 -5.12 -11.22
N GLN A 250 8.20 -4.73 -11.98
CA GLN A 250 8.85 -5.59 -12.97
C GLN A 250 9.47 -6.84 -12.34
N ASP A 251 10.01 -6.73 -11.13
CA ASP A 251 10.61 -7.86 -10.42
C ASP A 251 9.58 -8.89 -9.99
N VAL A 252 8.39 -8.42 -9.61
CA VAL A 252 7.26 -9.27 -9.26
C VAL A 252 6.81 -10.06 -10.49
N LEU A 253 6.64 -9.39 -11.63
CA LEU A 253 6.25 -10.03 -12.89
C LEU A 253 7.31 -11.01 -13.37
N GLU A 254 8.59 -10.62 -13.39
CA GLU A 254 9.71 -11.50 -13.77
C GLU A 254 9.75 -12.73 -12.87
N TYR A 255 9.52 -12.59 -11.56
CA TYR A 255 9.47 -13.72 -10.63
C TYR A 255 8.32 -14.67 -10.93
N ILE A 256 7.12 -14.14 -11.18
CA ILE A 256 5.94 -14.95 -11.50
C ILE A 256 6.20 -15.79 -12.75
N VAL A 257 6.71 -15.18 -13.83
CA VAL A 257 7.00 -15.89 -15.09
C VAL A 257 8.14 -16.89 -14.91
N LYS A 258 9.23 -16.50 -14.25
CA LYS A 258 10.41 -17.35 -14.08
C LYS A 258 10.14 -18.62 -13.28
N TYR A 259 9.24 -18.54 -12.31
CA TYR A 259 8.92 -19.65 -11.41
C TYR A 259 7.55 -20.28 -11.67
N ASP A 260 6.88 -19.89 -12.77
CA ASP A 260 5.56 -20.39 -13.19
C ASP A 260 4.54 -20.39 -12.04
N ILE A 261 4.38 -19.21 -11.42
CA ILE A 261 3.53 -19.06 -10.24
C ILE A 261 2.11 -18.74 -10.67
N GLU A 262 1.15 -19.55 -10.21
CA GLU A 262 -0.26 -19.25 -10.42
C GLU A 262 -0.64 -17.91 -9.76
N ILE A 263 -1.28 -17.02 -10.52
CA ILE A 263 -1.87 -15.78 -10.00
C ILE A 263 -3.38 -15.77 -10.19
N CYS A 264 -4.08 -14.96 -9.39
CA CYS A 264 -5.52 -14.83 -9.51
C CYS A 264 -5.91 -14.30 -10.90
N SER A 265 -6.92 -14.92 -11.52
CA SER A 265 -7.37 -14.61 -12.90
C SER A 265 -7.78 -13.15 -13.12
N VAL A 266 -8.10 -12.40 -12.06
CA VAL A 266 -8.44 -10.97 -12.15
C VAL A 266 -7.28 -10.10 -12.65
N TYR A 267 -6.06 -10.60 -12.59
CA TYR A 267 -4.87 -9.91 -13.08
C TYR A 267 -4.61 -10.14 -14.56
N GLY A 268 -5.33 -11.06 -15.20
CA GLY A 268 -5.12 -11.44 -16.60
C GLY A 268 -3.79 -12.17 -16.82
N ASP A 269 -3.36 -12.19 -18.08
CA ASP A 269 -2.12 -12.83 -18.49
C ASP A 269 -0.95 -11.84 -18.39
N ILE A 270 0.21 -12.34 -17.95
CA ILE A 270 1.46 -11.58 -18.01
C ILE A 270 2.02 -11.73 -19.42
N VAL A 271 2.16 -10.62 -20.12
CA VAL A 271 2.65 -10.57 -21.50
C VAL A 271 4.03 -9.93 -21.53
N GLU A 272 4.91 -10.44 -22.39
CA GLU A 272 6.20 -9.79 -22.63
C GLU A 272 5.98 -8.47 -23.38
N ASP A 273 6.56 -7.38 -22.87
CA ASP A 273 6.47 -6.07 -23.50
C ASP A 273 7.53 -5.94 -24.59
N TYR A 274 7.08 -6.02 -25.84
CA TYR A 274 7.90 -5.90 -27.03
C TYR A 274 8.06 -4.44 -27.53
N ARG A 275 7.61 -3.41 -26.79
CA ARG A 275 7.54 -2.03 -27.31
C ARG A 275 8.87 -1.36 -27.66
N ASP A 276 10.00 -1.91 -27.20
CA ASP A 276 11.34 -1.46 -27.61
C ASP A 276 11.93 -2.29 -28.79
N GLN A 277 11.15 -3.22 -29.37
CA GLN A 277 11.53 -4.04 -30.52
C GLN A 277 11.21 -3.30 -31.83
N LEU A 278 12.24 -2.82 -32.53
CA LEU A 278 12.13 -2.38 -33.92
C LEU A 278 11.89 -3.60 -34.81
N ASP A 279 10.80 -3.60 -35.59
CA ASP A 279 10.48 -4.66 -36.55
C ASP A 279 11.65 -4.92 -37.51
N GLY A 280 12.18 -6.15 -37.50
CA GLY A 280 13.16 -6.63 -38.49
C GLY A 280 14.62 -6.74 -38.01
N GLN A 281 14.94 -6.52 -36.74
CA GLN A 281 16.25 -6.89 -36.17
C GLN A 281 16.13 -8.07 -35.20
N MET A 282 16.87 -9.16 -35.47
CA MET A 282 17.11 -10.23 -34.49
C MET A 282 17.92 -9.68 -33.32
N HIS A 283 17.43 -9.84 -32.09
CA HIS A 283 18.09 -9.32 -30.89
C HIS A 283 18.72 -10.44 -30.06
N LEU A 284 19.71 -10.09 -29.23
CA LEU A 284 20.43 -11.04 -28.37
C LEU A 284 19.49 -11.80 -27.40
N ALA A 285 18.32 -11.24 -27.09
CA ALA A 285 17.26 -11.89 -26.32
C ALA A 285 16.74 -13.18 -26.98
N ASP A 286 16.66 -13.22 -28.32
CA ASP A 286 16.27 -14.41 -29.11
C ASP A 286 17.33 -15.53 -29.02
N TYR A 287 18.55 -15.17 -28.62
CA TYR A 287 19.69 -16.06 -28.40
C TYR A 287 19.97 -16.33 -26.91
N GLY A 288 19.10 -15.88 -26.00
CA GLY A 288 19.29 -16.07 -24.55
C GLY A 288 20.41 -15.22 -23.94
N LEU A 289 20.83 -14.15 -24.61
CA LEU A 289 21.89 -13.24 -24.15
C LEU A 289 21.30 -11.89 -23.69
N ALA A 290 21.25 -11.75 -22.36
CA ALA A 290 21.35 -10.51 -21.57
C ALA A 290 20.61 -9.24 -22.02
N GLU A 291 19.33 -9.33 -22.35
CA GLU A 291 18.40 -8.22 -22.10
C GLU A 291 17.37 -8.65 -21.05
N LYS A 292 17.12 -7.79 -20.05
CA LYS A 292 16.08 -8.04 -19.05
C LYS A 292 14.73 -8.05 -19.78
N LYS A 293 14.09 -9.22 -19.84
CA LYS A 293 12.72 -9.33 -20.33
C LYS A 293 11.83 -8.37 -19.55
N ARG A 294 11.11 -7.53 -20.28
CA ARG A 294 10.13 -6.59 -19.74
C ARG A 294 8.74 -7.21 -19.83
N TYR A 295 7.92 -7.05 -18.81
CA TYR A 295 6.59 -7.64 -18.68
C TYR A 295 5.58 -6.55 -18.32
#